data_AF-A0A1G6PBI5-F1
#
_entry.id   AF-A0A1G6PBI5-F1
#
_cell.length_a   1.000
_cell.length_b   1.000
_cell.length_c   1.000
_cell.angle_alpha   90.00
_cell.angle_beta   90.00
_cell.angle_gamma   90.00
#
_symmetry.space_group_name_H-M   'P 1'
#
loop_
_entity.id
_entity.type
_entity.pdbx_description
1 polymer ?
#
loop_
_entity_poly.entity_id
_entity_poly.type
_entity_poly.pdbx_seq_one_letter_code
_entity_poly.pdbx_strand_id
1 'polypeptide(L)'
;MKIIKTLIGLSTLSLLTMLSLNTAHAKLTFCVFDLVGTQGDVYALMKDYQLASKQWGANIELKAYTDERVLTEDFKAGKCDGASITGMRGRQFNSFTGSID
;
A
#
# COMPACT_ATOMS: atom_id res chain seq x y z
N MET A 1 37.04 43.42 12.42
CA MET A 1 36.01 42.73 13.24
C MET A 1 34.54 42.98 12.80
N LYS A 2 34.24 43.86 11.83
CA LYS A 2 32.87 44.09 11.32
C LYS A 2 32.46 43.12 10.20
N ILE A 3 33.43 42.64 9.41
CA ILE A 3 33.24 41.80 8.22
C ILE A 3 32.80 40.37 8.58
N ILE A 4 33.22 39.86 9.75
CA ILE A 4 32.85 38.52 10.25
C ILE A 4 31.39 38.48 10.73
N LYS A 5 30.83 39.59 11.24
CA LYS A 5 29.42 39.65 11.68
C LYS A 5 28.43 39.61 10.51
N THR A 6 28.83 40.11 9.33
CA THR A 6 27.98 40.14 8.13
C THR A 6 27.83 38.76 7.47
N LEU A 7 28.84 37.88 7.59
CA LEU A 7 28.78 36.50 7.08
C LEU A 7 27.88 35.57 7.90
N ILE A 8 27.74 35.83 9.20
CA ILE A 8 26.88 35.04 10.11
C ILE A 8 25.40 35.44 9.95
N GLY A 9 25.11 36.67 9.53
CA GLY A 9 23.74 37.17 9.34
C GLY A 9 23.03 36.68 8.06
N LEU A 10 23.75 36.08 7.11
CA LEU A 10 23.16 35.66 5.83
C LEU A 10 22.83 34.16 5.76
N SER A 11 23.27 33.36 6.75
CA SER A 11 23.09 31.90 6.73
C SER A 11 21.83 31.41 7.45
N THR A 12 21.07 32.27 8.12
CA THR A 12 19.90 31.87 8.91
C THR A 12 18.56 31.92 8.18
N LEU A 13 18.52 32.40 6.92
CA LEU A 13 17.26 32.56 6.18
C LEU A 13 16.95 31.43 5.17
N SER A 14 17.86 30.46 5.00
CA SER A 14 17.71 29.42 3.96
C SER A 14 17.15 28.08 4.45
N LEU A 15 16.76 27.96 5.73
CA LEU A 15 16.37 26.67 6.34
C LEU A 15 14.85 26.44 6.46
N LEU A 16 14.00 27.28 5.85
CA LEU A 16 12.53 27.18 5.98
C LEU A 16 11.78 26.70 4.73
N THR A 17 12.46 26.29 3.67
CA THR A 17 11.80 25.74 2.48
C THR A 17 12.06 24.24 2.40
N MET A 18 11.01 23.46 2.66
CA MET A 18 10.75 22.07 2.20
C MET A 18 10.20 21.17 3.32
N LEU A 19 8.91 21.34 3.66
CA LEU A 19 8.07 20.25 4.17
C LEU A 19 6.63 20.44 3.68
N SER A 20 6.44 20.42 2.36
CA SER A 20 5.13 20.14 1.79
C SER A 20 5.08 18.64 1.47
N LEU A 21 4.80 17.83 2.48
CA LEU A 21 4.44 16.43 2.30
C LEU A 21 3.04 16.39 1.69
N ASN A 22 2.97 16.46 0.35
CA ASN A 22 1.75 16.07 -0.36
C ASN A 22 1.57 14.56 -0.21
N THR A 23 0.82 14.14 0.80
CA THR A 23 0.35 12.75 0.95
C THR A 23 -0.79 12.52 -0.04
N ALA A 24 -0.48 12.56 -1.33
CA ALA A 24 -1.37 12.05 -2.35
C ALA A 24 -1.49 10.53 -2.11
N HIS A 25 -2.58 10.12 -1.45
CA HIS A 25 -2.91 8.71 -1.32
C HIS A 25 -3.31 8.19 -2.70
N ALA A 26 -2.35 7.58 -3.38
CA ALA A 26 -2.60 6.90 -4.65
C ALA A 26 -3.70 5.84 -4.46
N LYS A 27 -4.54 5.68 -5.47
CA LYS A 27 -5.52 4.59 -5.53
C LYS A 27 -4.73 3.28 -5.54
N LEU A 28 -4.94 2.43 -4.54
CA LEU A 28 -4.27 1.14 -4.39
C LEU A 28 -5.18 0.04 -4.90
N THR A 29 -4.74 -0.75 -5.88
CA THR A 29 -5.49 -1.92 -6.34
C THR A 29 -5.12 -3.14 -5.50
N PHE A 30 -6.09 -3.68 -4.77
CA PHE A 30 -5.91 -4.87 -3.93
C PHE A 30 -6.65 -6.05 -4.56
N CYS A 31 -5.89 -7.06 -4.96
CA CYS A 31 -6.41 -8.25 -5.60
C CYS A 31 -6.74 -9.30 -4.55
N VAL A 32 -7.92 -9.90 -4.64
CA VAL A 32 -8.45 -10.81 -3.62
C VAL A 32 -8.82 -12.12 -4.26
N PHE A 33 -8.21 -13.21 -3.79
CA PHE A 33 -8.62 -14.55 -4.15
C PHE A 33 -9.80 -14.99 -3.31
N ASP A 34 -10.86 -15.43 -3.98
CA ASP A 34 -12.02 -16.06 -3.35
C ASP A 34 -12.59 -17.11 -4.30
N LEU A 35 -12.89 -18.32 -3.79
CA LEU A 35 -13.39 -19.44 -4.59
C LEU A 35 -14.68 -19.12 -5.35
N VAL A 36 -15.52 -18.23 -4.81
CA VAL A 36 -16.78 -17.81 -5.44
C VAL A 36 -16.75 -16.33 -5.87
N GLY A 37 -15.56 -15.72 -5.88
CA GLY A 37 -15.36 -14.35 -6.32
C GLY A 37 -16.01 -13.33 -5.40
N THR A 38 -16.78 -12.39 -5.96
CA THR A 38 -17.31 -11.23 -5.22
C THR A 38 -18.38 -11.56 -4.17
N GLN A 39 -18.86 -12.81 -4.16
CA GLN A 39 -19.91 -13.32 -3.27
C GLN A 39 -19.37 -14.13 -2.10
N GLY A 40 -18.05 -14.32 -2.01
CA GLY A 40 -17.47 -15.16 -0.96
C GLY A 40 -17.05 -14.39 0.28
N ASP A 41 -16.76 -15.15 1.32
CA ASP A 41 -16.49 -14.63 2.65
C ASP A 41 -15.17 -13.85 2.72
N VAL A 42 -14.16 -14.26 1.94
CA VAL A 42 -12.87 -13.56 1.88
C VAL A 42 -13.05 -12.22 1.19
N TYR A 43 -13.82 -12.17 0.10
CA TYR A 43 -14.11 -10.91 -0.57
C TYR A 43 -14.99 -9.99 0.30
N ALA A 44 -15.92 -10.54 1.08
CA ALA A 44 -16.72 -9.79 2.04
C ALA A 44 -15.84 -9.14 3.12
N LEU A 45 -14.95 -9.91 3.74
CA LEU A 45 -13.96 -9.41 4.71
C LEU A 45 -13.09 -8.29 4.11
N MET A 46 -12.67 -8.44 2.85
CA MET A 46 -11.85 -7.42 2.19
C MET A 46 -12.62 -6.13 1.90
N LYS A 47 -13.96 -6.16 1.75
CA LYS A 47 -14.78 -4.94 1.69
C LYS A 47 -14.78 -4.21 3.03
N ASP A 48 -14.84 -4.94 4.14
CA ASP A 48 -14.74 -4.34 5.47
C ASP A 48 -13.35 -3.72 5.67
N TYR A 49 -12.30 -4.40 5.21
CA TYR A 49 -10.94 -3.84 5.21
C TYR A 49 -10.84 -2.58 4.35
N GLN A 50 -11.41 -2.57 3.13
CA GLN A 50 -11.48 -1.39 2.27
C GLN A 50 -12.20 -0.22 2.96
N LEU A 51 -13.24 -0.50 3.73
CA LEU A 51 -13.96 0.54 4.49
C LEU A 51 -13.11 1.06 5.65
N ALA A 52 -12.49 0.17 6.42
CA ALA A 52 -11.61 0.52 7.53
C ALA A 52 -10.39 1.32 7.06
N SER A 53 -9.84 0.99 5.89
CA SER A 53 -8.64 1.63 5.34
C SER A 53 -8.83 3.12 5.05
N LYS A 54 -10.07 3.57 4.86
CA LYS A 54 -10.37 4.99 4.68
C LYS A 54 -10.01 5.82 5.90
N GLN A 55 -10.02 5.22 7.10
CA GLN A 55 -9.67 5.92 8.35
C GLN A 55 -8.20 6.34 8.42
N TRP A 56 -7.30 5.57 7.80
CA TRP A 56 -5.88 5.91 7.69
C TRP A 56 -5.52 6.57 6.34
N GLY A 57 -6.53 6.96 5.55
CA GLY A 57 -6.36 7.69 4.28
C GLY A 57 -6.16 6.82 3.04
N ALA A 58 -6.15 5.48 3.15
CA ALA A 58 -5.94 4.63 1.97
C ALA A 58 -7.21 4.49 1.14
N ASN A 59 -7.08 4.71 -0.17
CA ASN A 59 -8.13 4.49 -1.14
C ASN A 59 -7.91 3.17 -1.89
N ILE A 60 -8.51 2.09 -1.38
CA ILE A 60 -8.34 0.75 -1.93
C ILE A 60 -9.44 0.47 -2.96
N GLU A 61 -9.07 -0.11 -4.10
CA GLU A 61 -9.96 -0.74 -5.07
C GLU A 61 -9.77 -2.25 -5.04
N LEU A 62 -10.85 -2.99 -4.82
CA LEU A 62 -10.82 -4.45 -4.75
C LEU A 62 -11.01 -5.07 -6.13
N LYS A 63 -10.19 -6.06 -6.46
CA LYS A 63 -10.33 -6.88 -7.67
C LYS A 63 -10.42 -8.35 -7.28
N ALA A 64 -11.58 -8.97 -7.49
CA ALA A 64 -11.78 -10.38 -7.19
C ALA A 64 -11.17 -11.29 -8.26
N TYR A 65 -10.59 -12.40 -7.81
CA TYR A 65 -10.13 -13.50 -8.65
C TYR A 65 -10.65 -14.83 -8.09
N THR A 66 -11.07 -15.72 -8.98
CA THR A 66 -11.41 -17.11 -8.66
C THR A 66 -10.30 -18.09 -9.02
N ASP A 67 -9.31 -17.67 -9.82
CA ASP A 67 -8.07 -18.41 -10.07
C ASP A 67 -6.91 -17.69 -9.35
N GLU A 68 -6.49 -18.29 -8.24
CA GLU A 68 -5.39 -17.79 -7.41
C GLU A 68 -4.05 -17.71 -8.16
N ARG A 69 -3.84 -18.60 -9.15
CA ARG A 69 -2.63 -18.59 -9.97
C ARG A 69 -2.58 -17.34 -10.83
N VAL A 70 -3.70 -16.94 -11.42
CA VAL A 70 -3.77 -15.71 -12.23
C VAL A 70 -3.53 -14.48 -11.35
N LEU A 71 -4.14 -14.43 -10.16
CA LEU A 71 -3.91 -13.35 -9.20
C LEU A 71 -2.42 -13.24 -8.86
N THR A 72 -1.78 -14.36 -8.53
CA THR A 72 -0.36 -14.41 -8.17
C THR A 72 0.53 -13.83 -9.28
N GLU A 73 0.27 -14.18 -10.54
CA GLU A 73 1.04 -13.66 -11.68
C GLU A 73 0.75 -12.17 -11.95
N ASP A 74 -0.50 -11.74 -11.81
CA ASP A 74 -0.87 -10.33 -11.93
C ASP A 74 -0.23 -9.47 -10.82
N PHE A 75 -0.10 -10.01 -9.60
CA PHE A 75 0.61 -9.37 -8.50
C PHE A 75 2.12 -9.26 -8.80
N LYS A 76 2.76 -10.34 -9.27
CA LYS A 76 4.16 -10.30 -9.72
C LYS A 76 4.39 -9.30 -10.85
N ALA A 77 3.42 -9.15 -11.74
CA ALA A 77 3.46 -8.21 -12.86
C ALA A 77 3.16 -6.76 -12.46
N GLY A 78 2.91 -6.47 -11.18
CA GLY A 78 2.63 -5.12 -10.68
C GLY A 78 1.26 -4.58 -11.08
N LYS A 79 0.31 -5.46 -11.45
CA LYS A 79 -1.08 -5.04 -11.74
C LYS A 79 -1.92 -4.88 -10.47
N CYS A 80 -1.39 -5.33 -9.34
CA CYS A 80 -2.00 -5.26 -8.01
C CYS A 80 -0.95 -4.72 -7.04
N ASP A 81 -1.31 -3.74 -6.22
CA ASP A 81 -0.46 -3.19 -5.16
C ASP A 81 -0.51 -4.04 -3.88
N GLY A 82 -1.60 -4.80 -3.72
CA GLY A 82 -1.78 -5.76 -2.63
C GLY A 82 -2.47 -7.03 -3.12
N ALA A 83 -2.25 -8.13 -2.39
CA ALA A 83 -2.79 -9.44 -2.74
C ALA A 83 -3.26 -10.18 -1.48
N SER A 84 -4.50 -10.66 -1.50
CA SER A 84 -5.03 -11.67 -0.58
C SER A 84 -4.99 -13.01 -1.31
N ILE A 85 -4.12 -13.88 -0.83
CA ILE A 85 -3.80 -15.21 -1.36
C ILE A 85 -3.60 -16.14 -0.17
N THR A 86 -3.77 -17.44 -0.39
CA THR A 86 -3.49 -18.48 0.59
C THR A 86 -2.04 -18.45 1.04
N GLY A 87 -1.79 -18.94 2.25
CA GLY A 87 -0.43 -19.09 2.77
C GLY A 87 0.48 -19.90 1.84
N MET A 88 -0.06 -20.88 1.11
CA MET A 88 0.68 -21.68 0.13
C MET A 88 1.23 -20.85 -1.03
N ARG A 89 0.42 -19.96 -1.62
CA ARG A 89 0.89 -19.03 -2.66
C ARG A 89 1.73 -17.91 -2.06
N GLY A 90 1.45 -17.49 -0.83
CA GLY A 90 2.21 -16.45 -0.12
C GLY A 90 3.68 -16.80 0.12
N ARG A 91 4.03 -18.10 0.23
CA ARG A 91 5.40 -18.55 0.56
C ARG A 91 6.50 -18.05 -0.38
N GLN A 92 6.14 -17.77 -1.63
CA GLN A 92 7.09 -17.23 -2.62
C GLN A 92 7.43 -15.75 -2.37
N PHE A 93 6.63 -15.04 -1.57
CA PHE A 93 6.82 -13.62 -1.20
C PHE A 93 7.26 -13.46 0.26
N ASN A 94 6.79 -14.35 1.14
CA ASN A 94 7.14 -14.35 2.56
C ASN A 94 7.24 -15.79 3.08
N SER A 95 8.40 -16.17 3.62
CA SER A 95 8.62 -17.52 4.15
C SER A 95 7.77 -17.85 5.39
N PHE A 96 7.26 -16.83 6.09
CA PHE A 96 6.46 -16.94 7.31
C PHE A 96 4.99 -16.60 7.05
N THR A 97 4.29 -17.46 6.29
CA THR A 97 2.86 -17.28 5.98
C THR A 97 1.94 -18.21 6.78
N GLY A 98 2.46 -19.27 7.38
CA GLY A 98 1.66 -20.33 7.98
C GLY A 98 0.86 -19.92 9.23
N SER A 99 1.15 -18.77 9.85
CA SER A 99 0.38 -18.24 10.99
C SER A 99 -0.63 -17.15 10.59
N ILE A 100 -0.73 -16.84 9.30
CA ILE A 100 -1.57 -15.75 8.74
C ILE A 100 -2.79 -16.32 8.00
N ASP A 101 -2.68 -17.57 7.52
CA ASP A 101 -3.75 -18.37 6.90
C ASP A 101 -4.71 -18.91 7.99
#